data_AF-R9K2R7-F1
#
_entry.id   AF-R9K2R7-F1
#
_cell.length_a   1.000
_cell.length_b   1.000
_cell.length_c   1.000
_cell.angle_alpha   90.00
_cell.angle_beta   90.00
_cell.angle_gamma   90.00
#
_symmetry.space_group_name_H-M   'P 1'
#
loop_
_entity.id
_entity.type
_entity.pdbx_description
1 polymer ?
#
loop_
_entity_poly.entity_id
_entity_poly.type
_entity_poly.pdbx_seq_one_letter_code
_entity_poly.pdbx_strand_id
1 'polypeptide(L)'
;MADMTELKNIIRKGIVQSVDARSMKARVKFGDKGGIISGDLFILIRNRYIVPSEAEKSGSMVKTEQGHTHEAYLTQWIPEIGSMVLCLMIPDGDGEGYILGGVK
;
A
#
# COMPACT_ATOMS: atom_id res chain seq x y z
N MET A 1 -26.09 -8.63 -10.03
CA MET A 1 -25.69 -9.34 -8.80
C MET A 1 -24.28 -9.78 -9.04
N ALA A 2 -23.29 -9.26 -8.32
CA ALA A 2 -21.92 -9.75 -8.48
C ALA A 2 -21.90 -11.24 -8.10
N ASP A 3 -21.31 -12.07 -8.95
CA ASP A 3 -21.24 -13.50 -8.71
C ASP A 3 -20.33 -13.76 -7.49
N MET A 4 -20.63 -14.79 -6.69
CA MET A 4 -19.82 -15.16 -5.52
C MET A 4 -18.37 -15.47 -5.92
N THR A 5 -18.15 -15.88 -7.18
CA THR A 5 -16.84 -16.09 -7.78
C THR A 5 -16.06 -14.78 -7.94
N GLU A 6 -16.72 -13.68 -8.33
CA GLU A 6 -16.10 -12.36 -8.46
C GLU A 6 -15.65 -11.84 -7.10
N LEU A 7 -16.49 -11.98 -6.07
CA LEU A 7 -16.17 -11.54 -4.71
C LEU A 7 -14.93 -12.25 -4.14
N LYS A 8 -14.77 -13.55 -4.41
CA LYS A 8 -13.58 -14.34 -4.01
C LYS A 8 -12.29 -13.85 -4.67
N ASN A 9 -12.40 -13.15 -5.80
CA ASN A 9 -11.24 -12.72 -6.57
C ASN A 9 -10.74 -11.31 -6.20
N ILE A 10 -11.49 -10.57 -5.39
CA ILE A 10 -11.20 -9.16 -5.03
C ILE A 10 -10.07 -9.04 -4.00
N ILE A 11 -10.02 -9.87 -2.97
CA ILE A 11 -8.99 -9.78 -1.93
C ILE A 11 -7.97 -10.89 -2.13
N ARG A 12 -6.69 -10.52 -2.27
CA ARG A 12 -5.60 -11.49 -2.47
C ARG A 12 -4.38 -11.18 -1.66
N LYS A 13 -3.61 -12.22 -1.35
CA LYS A 13 -2.25 -12.09 -0.79
C LYS A 13 -1.25 -12.61 -1.80
N GLY A 14 -0.09 -11.97 -1.89
CA GLY A 14 0.94 -12.39 -2.83
C GLY A 14 2.32 -11.90 -2.45
N ILE A 15 3.32 -12.38 -3.19
CA ILE A 15 4.73 -12.06 -2.97
C ILE A 15 5.18 -11.01 -3.98
N VAL A 16 5.80 -9.93 -3.50
CA VAL A 16 6.30 -8.87 -4.37
C VAL A 16 7.47 -9.36 -5.21
N GLN A 17 7.40 -9.13 -6.52
CA GLN A 17 8.40 -9.57 -7.50
C GLN A 17 9.23 -8.42 -8.05
N SER A 18 8.65 -7.23 -8.20
CA SER A 18 9.36 -6.04 -8.65
C SER A 18 8.69 -4.79 -8.10
N VAL A 19 9.47 -3.73 -7.95
CA VAL A 19 9.02 -2.45 -7.38
C VAL A 19 9.57 -1.31 -8.21
N ASP A 20 8.69 -0.42 -8.64
CA ASP A 20 9.06 0.89 -9.17
C ASP A 20 8.63 1.96 -8.16
N ALA A 21 9.61 2.38 -7.35
CA ALA A 21 9.44 3.40 -6.33
C ALA A 21 9.11 4.79 -6.91
N ARG A 22 9.46 5.07 -8.18
CA ARG A 22 9.18 6.38 -8.80
C ARG A 22 7.72 6.51 -9.18
N SER A 23 7.13 5.44 -9.72
CA SER A 23 5.72 5.42 -10.10
C SER A 23 4.78 4.90 -9.01
N MET A 24 5.33 4.52 -7.84
CA MET A 24 4.60 3.92 -6.72
C MET A 24 3.81 2.68 -7.15
N LYS A 25 4.48 1.80 -7.90
CA LYS A 25 3.89 0.56 -8.42
C LYS A 25 4.75 -0.65 -8.08
N ALA A 26 4.12 -1.81 -7.99
CA ALA A 26 4.82 -3.07 -7.84
C ALA A 26 4.06 -4.21 -8.52
N ARG A 27 4.80 -5.27 -8.88
CA ARG A 27 4.24 -6.51 -9.42
C ARG A 27 4.26 -7.58 -8.36
N VAL A 28 3.17 -8.33 -8.26
CA VAL A 28 2.93 -9.31 -7.20
C VAL A 28 2.62 -10.67 -7.81
N LYS A 29 3.28 -11.70 -7.29
CA LYS A 29 2.99 -13.10 -7.62
C LYS A 29 1.90 -13.63 -6.72
N PHE A 30 0.81 -14.09 -7.34
CA PHE A 30 -0.35 -14.65 -6.67
C PHE A 30 -0.30 -16.19 -6.73
N GLY A 31 0.04 -16.81 -5.59
CA GLY A 31 0.16 -18.27 -5.50
C GLY A 31 -1.17 -19.01 -5.69
N ASP A 32 -2.28 -18.37 -5.32
CA ASP A 32 -3.65 -18.87 -5.45
C ASP A 32 -4.15 -18.93 -6.90
N LYS A 33 -3.44 -18.31 -7.85
CA LYS A 33 -3.76 -18.32 -9.29
C LYS A 33 -2.68 -18.99 -10.12
N GLY A 34 -2.15 -20.11 -9.66
CA GLY A 34 -1.11 -20.85 -10.39
C GLY A 34 0.22 -20.08 -10.49
N GLY A 35 0.45 -19.09 -9.63
CA GLY A 35 1.69 -18.33 -9.60
C GLY A 35 1.79 -17.22 -10.66
N ILE A 36 0.65 -16.76 -11.21
CA ILE A 36 0.60 -15.61 -12.12
C ILE A 36 1.21 -14.37 -11.44
N ILE A 37 1.95 -13.60 -12.23
CA ILE A 37 2.50 -12.29 -11.83
C ILE A 37 1.56 -11.22 -12.38
N SER A 38 1.14 -10.29 -11.52
CA SER A 38 0.27 -9.18 -11.89
C SER A 38 0.89 -8.24 -12.94
N GLY A 39 0.06 -7.34 -13.49
CA GLY A 39 0.54 -6.07 -14.03
C GLY A 39 1.11 -5.16 -12.94
N ASP A 40 1.37 -3.90 -13.28
CA ASP A 40 1.85 -2.92 -12.31
C ASP A 40 0.71 -2.44 -11.41
N LEU A 41 0.69 -2.90 -10.17
CA LEU A 41 -0.32 -2.54 -9.18
C LEU A 41 0.11 -1.28 -8.43
N PHE A 42 -0.81 -0.36 -8.21
CA PHE A 42 -0.53 0.85 -7.45
C PHE A 42 -0.34 0.52 -5.96
N ILE A 43 0.68 1.10 -5.34
CA ILE A 43 0.91 1.03 -3.90
C ILE A 43 0.07 2.13 -3.24
N LEU A 44 -0.89 1.75 -2.41
CA LEU A 44 -1.71 2.72 -1.69
C LEU A 44 -0.87 3.50 -0.69
N ILE A 45 -0.86 4.81 -0.88
CA ILE A 45 -0.20 5.74 0.03
C ILE A 45 -1.15 5.97 1.22
N ARG A 46 -0.64 5.77 2.44
CA ARG A 46 -1.29 6.26 3.64
C ARG A 46 -0.77 7.65 3.97
N ASN A 47 -1.68 8.62 4.07
CA ASN A 47 -1.35 9.95 4.58
C ASN A 47 -0.73 9.80 5.97
N ARG A 48 0.50 10.29 6.16
CA ARG A 48 1.15 10.36 7.46
C ARG A 48 1.04 11.78 7.99
N TYR A 49 0.37 11.95 9.13
CA TYR A 49 0.33 13.21 9.85
C TYR A 49 1.45 13.21 10.89
N ILE A 50 2.32 14.21 10.84
CA ILE A 50 3.25 14.50 11.93
C ILE A 50 2.47 15.35 12.92
N VAL A 51 2.33 14.87 14.16
CA VAL A 51 1.82 15.68 15.27
C VAL A 51 2.96 15.93 16.28
N PRO A 52 3.15 17.17 16.75
CA PRO A 52 4.24 17.51 17.67
C PRO A 52 4.07 16.95 19.10
N SER A 53 2.86 16.55 19.51
CA SER A 53 2.60 16.04 20.87
C SER A 53 1.40 15.07 20.96
N GLU A 54 1.34 14.26 22.03
CA GLU A 54 0.27 13.28 22.28
C GLU A 54 -1.13 13.91 22.44
N ALA A 55 -1.21 15.18 22.83
CA ALA A 55 -2.47 15.89 23.04
C ALA A 55 -3.09 16.40 21.71
N GLU A 56 -2.31 16.44 20.63
CA GLU A 56 -2.69 17.04 19.34
C GLU A 56 -3.12 15.99 18.31
N LYS A 57 -3.58 14.80 18.77
CA LYS A 57 -3.99 13.65 17.94
C LYS A 57 -5.20 13.90 17.01
N SER A 58 -5.63 15.15 16.79
CA SER A 58 -6.74 15.49 15.89
C SER A 58 -6.45 16.75 15.08
N GLY A 59 -6.52 16.63 13.75
CA GLY A 59 -6.43 17.76 12.82
C GLY A 59 -5.02 18.07 12.34
N SER A 60 -4.91 18.37 11.04
CA SER A 60 -3.65 18.71 10.37
C SER A 60 -3.27 20.16 10.70
N MET A 61 -2.53 20.39 11.78
CA MET A 61 -1.94 21.72 12.04
C MET A 61 -0.49 21.58 12.52
N VAL A 62 0.44 22.03 11.69
CA VAL A 62 1.83 22.29 12.07
C VAL A 62 1.83 23.47 13.03
N LYS A 63 2.49 23.34 14.19
CA LYS A 63 2.63 24.42 15.18
C LYS A 63 4.12 24.63 15.48
N THR A 64 4.55 25.89 15.52
CA THR A 64 5.90 26.27 15.92
C THR A 64 5.94 26.36 17.45
N GLU A 65 6.72 25.51 18.10
CA GLU A 65 6.98 25.55 19.55
C GLU A 65 8.42 25.99 19.85
N GLN A 66 8.62 26.52 21.06
CA GLN A 66 9.71 27.37 21.52
C GLN A 66 11.14 26.98 21.05
N GLY A 67 11.68 27.78 20.13
CA GLY A 67 13.11 28.13 20.06
C GLY A 67 14.11 27.07 19.57
N HIS A 68 13.67 25.85 19.25
CA HIS A 68 14.55 24.82 18.69
C HIS A 68 13.87 24.02 17.57
N THR A 69 14.64 23.68 16.55
CA THR A 69 14.17 22.99 15.34
C THR A 69 14.38 21.49 15.48
N HIS A 70 13.38 20.70 15.11
CA HIS A 70 13.53 19.26 14.90
C HIS A 70 13.36 18.97 13.42
N GLU A 71 14.34 18.26 12.84
CA GLU A 71 14.18 17.74 11.48
C GLU A 71 13.26 16.52 11.53
N ALA A 72 12.17 16.58 10.78
CA ALA A 72 11.25 15.46 10.59
C ALA A 72 11.22 15.09 9.12
N TYR A 73 11.49 13.81 8.83
CA TYR A 73 11.50 13.29 7.47
C TYR A 73 10.34 12.32 7.25
N LEU A 74 9.49 12.63 6.26
CA LEU A 74 8.41 11.75 5.84
C LEU A 74 8.87 10.90 4.65
N THR A 75 9.05 9.60 4.89
CA THR A 75 9.19 8.63 3.81
C THR A 75 7.83 8.02 3.45
N GLN A 76 7.66 7.54 2.22
CA GLN A 76 6.52 6.68 1.89
C GLN A 76 6.90 5.23 2.19
N TRP A 77 5.93 4.42 2.60
CA TRP A 77 6.17 2.99 2.70
C TRP A 77 6.15 2.38 1.30
N ILE A 78 7.17 1.59 0.99
CA ILE A 78 7.35 0.86 -0.26
C ILE A 78 7.66 -0.59 0.13
N PRO A 79 6.99 -1.59 -0.44
CA PRO A 79 7.26 -2.98 -0.10
C PRO A 79 8.62 -3.43 -0.66
N GLU A 80 9.21 -4.45 -0.04
CA GLU A 80 10.45 -5.06 -0.50
C GLU A 80 10.15 -6.25 -1.42
N ILE A 81 11.02 -6.54 -2.38
CA ILE A 81 10.94 -7.77 -3.19
C ILE A 81 11.01 -8.98 -2.25
N GLY A 82 10.15 -9.97 -2.46
CA GLY A 82 10.02 -11.15 -1.61
C GLY A 82 9.08 -10.97 -0.41
N SER A 83 8.66 -9.74 -0.10
CA SER A 83 7.69 -9.51 0.98
C SER A 83 6.27 -9.93 0.59
N MET A 84 5.52 -10.40 1.58
CA MET A 84 4.10 -10.70 1.43
C MET A 84 3.29 -9.40 1.51
N VAL A 85 2.34 -9.20 0.60
CA VAL A 85 1.44 -8.06 0.58
C VAL A 85 -0.02 -8.48 0.43
N LEU A 86 -0.92 -7.63 0.91
CA LEU A 86 -2.35 -7.71 0.66
C LEU A 86 -2.74 -6.80 -0.51
N CYS A 87 -3.50 -7.34 -1.44
CA CYS A 87 -3.95 -6.67 -2.65
C CYS A 87 -5.48 -6.62 -2.72
N LEU A 88 -6.00 -5.49 -3.19
CA LEU A 88 -7.38 -5.31 -3.61
C LEU A 88 -7.43 -5.29 -5.14
N MET A 89 -8.04 -6.30 -5.74
CA MET A 89 -8.16 -6.51 -7.18
C MET A 89 -9.51 -5.99 -7.68
N ILE A 90 -9.51 -5.39 -8.86
CA ILE A 90 -10.74 -5.03 -9.57
C ILE A 90 -11.29 -6.31 -10.23
N PRO A 91 -12.57 -6.66 -10.03
CA PRO A 91 -13.15 -7.90 -10.56
C PRO A 91 -13.63 -7.74 -12.03
N ASP A 92 -12.86 -7.03 -12.86
CA ASP A 92 -13.13 -6.86 -14.30
C ASP A 92 -12.45 -7.93 -15.16
N GLY A 93 -11.44 -8.62 -14.61
CA GLY A 93 -10.67 -9.66 -15.29
C GLY A 93 -9.34 -9.19 -15.85
N ASP A 94 -9.07 -7.88 -15.85
CA ASP A 94 -7.87 -7.28 -16.46
C ASP A 94 -6.63 -7.38 -15.57
N GLY A 95 -6.81 -7.82 -14.31
CA GLY A 95 -5.72 -8.03 -13.36
C GLY A 95 -5.21 -6.73 -12.74
N GLU A 96 -5.97 -5.66 -12.85
CA GLU A 96 -5.73 -4.39 -12.19
C GLU A 96 -6.06 -4.43 -10.69
N GLY A 97 -5.42 -3.57 -9.91
CA GLY A 97 -5.62 -3.52 -8.48
C GLY A 97 -4.61 -2.66 -7.72
N TYR A 98 -4.69 -2.76 -6.41
CA TYR A 98 -3.98 -1.91 -5.46
C TYR A 98 -3.33 -2.75 -4.37
N ILE A 99 -2.10 -2.42 -4.00
CA ILE A 99 -1.41 -2.97 -2.83
C ILE A 99 -1.80 -2.13 -1.61
N LEU A 100 -2.45 -2.76 -0.64
CA LEU A 100 -2.93 -2.11 0.58
C LEU A 100 -1.83 -1.98 1.64
N GLY A 101 -0.93 -2.95 1.70
CA GLY A 101 0.06 -3.04 2.77
C GLY A 101 0.82 -4.36 2.78
N GLY A 102 1.94 -4.38 3.50
CA GLY A 102 2.71 -5.59 3.80
C GLY A 102 2.05 -6.42 4.91
N VAL A 103 2.24 -7.73 4.85
CA VAL A 103 1.86 -8.68 5.89
C VAL A 103 3.15 -9.14 6.58
N LYS A 104 3.21 -8.99 7.90
CA LYS A 104 4.32 -9.48 8.75
C LYS A 104 3.81 -10.60 9.66
#